data_AF-A0A1G2BT10-F1
#
_entry.id   AF-A0A1G2BT10-F1
#
_cell.length_a   1.000
_cell.length_b   1.000
_cell.length_c   1.000
_cell.angle_alpha   90.00
_cell.angle_beta   90.00
_cell.angle_gamma   90.00
#
_symmetry.space_group_name_H-M   'P 1'
#
loop_
_entity.id
_entity.type
_entity.pdbx_description
1 polymer ?
#
loop_
_entity_poly.entity_id
_entity_poly.type
_entity_poly.pdbx_seq_one_letter_code
_entity_poly.pdbx_strand_id
1 'polypeptide(L)'
;MEINKSAFAGAAAVTTGAAYLACAVVVSIAPKTALIMLGWLTHILNVDKFAGDVRMTAAGVAIGLVEAVVYAYIVGWIFAWMYTVLSKGKQQRL
;
A
#
# COMPACT_ATOMS: atom_id res chain seq x y z
N MET A 1 -19.72 6.77 -15.46
CA MET A 1 -18.33 6.88 -15.96
C MET A 1 -17.65 5.54 -15.75
N GLU A 2 -17.05 4.97 -16.79
CA GLU A 2 -16.35 3.69 -16.70
C GLU A 2 -14.85 3.94 -16.44
N ILE A 3 -14.36 3.58 -15.25
CA ILE A 3 -12.94 3.75 -14.93
C ILE A 3 -12.16 2.62 -15.62
N ASN A 4 -11.10 2.96 -16.35
CA ASN A 4 -10.17 1.96 -16.87
C ASN A 4 -9.43 1.30 -15.68
N LYS A 5 -9.83 0.07 -15.38
CA LYS A 5 -9.35 -0.69 -14.21
C LYS A 5 -7.84 -0.87 -14.21
N SER A 6 -7.24 -1.18 -15.36
CA SER A 6 -5.80 -1.40 -15.47
C SER A 6 -5.00 -0.11 -15.35
N ALA A 7 -5.48 0.99 -15.93
CA ALA A 7 -4.83 2.29 -15.79
C ALA A 7 -4.86 2.80 -14.33
N PHE A 8 -6.01 2.67 -13.66
CA PHE A 8 -6.14 3.04 -12.25
C PHE A 8 -5.29 2.15 -11.34
N ALA A 9 -5.34 0.83 -11.54
CA ALA A 9 -4.52 -0.13 -10.79
C ALA A 9 -3.02 0.12 -10.99
N GLY A 10 -2.59 0.41 -12.23
CA GLY A 10 -1.20 0.76 -12.54
C GLY A 10 -0.75 2.06 -11.86
N ALA A 11 -1.59 3.10 -11.90
CA ALA A 11 -1.31 4.36 -11.20
C ALA A 11 -1.18 4.14 -9.68
N ALA A 12 -2.12 3.40 -9.08
CA ALA A 12 -2.08 3.04 -7.67
C ALA A 12 -0.77 2.30 -7.33
N ALA A 13 -0.42 1.28 -8.10
CA ALA A 13 0.79 0.48 -7.90
C ALA A 13 2.08 1.33 -7.96
N VAL A 14 2.20 2.22 -8.95
CA VAL A 14 3.36 3.13 -9.07
C VAL A 14 3.42 4.11 -7.88
N THR A 15 2.30 4.71 -7.51
CA THR A 15 2.25 5.63 -6.36
C THR A 15 2.61 4.94 -5.05
N THR A 16 2.12 3.73 -4.82
CA THR A 16 2.47 2.92 -3.64
C THR A 16 3.93 2.52 -3.65
N GLY A 17 4.50 2.14 -4.79
CA GLY A 17 5.92 1.81 -4.91
C GLY A 17 6.82 3.02 -4.57
N ALA A 18 6.48 4.21 -5.06
CA ALA A 18 7.19 5.43 -4.73
C ALA A 18 7.08 5.78 -3.24
N ALA A 19 5.88 5.68 -2.66
CA ALA A 19 5.65 5.89 -1.24
C ALA A 19 6.44 4.88 -0.38
N TYR A 20 6.47 3.61 -0.78
CA TYR A 20 7.23 2.56 -0.09
C TYR A 20 8.73 2.89 -0.03
N LEU A 21 9.32 3.33 -1.15
CA LEU A 21 10.73 3.73 -1.19
C LEU A 21 11.02 4.92 -0.27
N ALA A 22 10.12 5.92 -0.26
CA ALA A 22 10.23 7.03 0.68
C ALA A 22 10.16 6.54 2.14
N CYS A 23 9.24 5.63 2.46
CA CYS A 23 9.14 5.00 3.77
C CYS A 23 10.42 4.24 4.15
N ALA A 24 11.03 3.50 3.20
CA ALA A 24 12.28 2.79 3.43
C ALA A 24 13.42 3.74 3.81
N VAL A 25 13.54 4.89 3.14
CA VAL A 25 14.52 5.93 3.51
C VAL A 25 14.27 6.48 4.91
N VAL A 26 13.01 6.70 5.30
CA VAL A 26 12.70 7.17 6.67
C VAL A 26 13.07 6.13 7.71
N VAL A 27 12.77 4.84 7.46
CA VAL A 27 13.09 3.73 8.37
C VAL A 27 14.61 3.58 8.53
N SER A 28 15.40 3.81 7.48
CA SER A 28 16.86 3.68 7.57
C SER A 28 17.52 4.78 8.42
N ILE A 29 16.92 5.97 8.48
CA ILE A 29 17.44 7.11 9.25
C ILE A 29 16.90 7.09 10.69
N ALA A 30 15.61 6.80 10.88
CA ALA A 30 14.91 6.92 12.15
C ALA A 30 14.00 5.69 12.43
N PRO A 31 14.58 4.50 12.66
CA PRO A 31 13.82 3.26 12.78
C PRO A 31 12.85 3.26 13.96
N LYS A 32 13.23 3.85 15.10
CA LYS A 32 12.37 3.94 16.30
C LYS A 32 11.11 4.78 16.06
N THR A 33 11.25 5.92 15.38
CA THR A 33 10.12 6.78 15.00
C THR A 33 9.23 6.09 13.98
N ALA A 34 9.83 5.37 13.02
CA ALA A 34 9.09 4.62 12.01
C ALA A 34 8.23 3.50 12.62
N LEU A 35 8.73 2.80 13.66
CA LEU A 35 7.95 1.80 14.38
C LEU A 35 6.72 2.39 15.08
N ILE A 36 6.84 3.55 15.72
CA ILE A 36 5.70 4.25 16.34
C ILE A 36 4.65 4.63 15.28
N MET A 37 5.10 5.21 14.18
CA MET A 37 4.24 5.56 13.04
C MET A 37 3.54 4.33 12.46
N LEU A 38 4.27 3.22 12.30
CA LEU A 38 3.71 1.96 11.83
C LEU A 38 2.63 1.43 12.78
N GLY A 39 2.85 1.49 14.09
CA GLY A 39 1.87 1.10 15.11
C GLY A 39 0.56 1.89 14.98
N TRP A 40 0.64 3.20 14.74
CA TRP A 40 -0.54 4.04 14.49
C TRP A 40 -1.23 3.70 13.17
N LEU A 41 -0.47 3.55 12.09
CA LEU A 41 -1.02 3.28 10.76
C LEU A 41 -1.73 1.93 10.67
N THR A 42 -1.16 0.91 11.32
CA THR A 42 -1.62 -0.48 11.23
C THR A 42 -2.45 -0.93 12.42
N HIS A 43 -2.72 -0.04 13.38
CA HIS A 43 -3.40 -0.35 14.64
C HIS A 43 -2.73 -1.50 15.43
N ILE A 44 -1.43 -1.74 15.22
CA ILE A 44 -0.67 -2.78 15.92
C ILE A 44 -0.21 -2.25 17.27
N LEU A 45 -0.66 -2.89 18.34
CA LEU A 45 -0.21 -2.65 19.72
C LEU A 45 1.03 -3.51 20.00
N ASN A 46 2.11 -2.91 20.52
CA ASN A 46 3.42 -3.54 20.83
C ASN A 46 4.32 -3.92 19.62
N VAL A 47 4.52 -2.99 18.70
CA VAL A 47 5.52 -3.13 17.61
C VAL A 47 6.94 -3.46 18.10
N ASP A 48 7.34 -2.94 19.28
CA ASP A 48 8.67 -3.19 19.87
C ASP A 48 8.94 -4.67 20.18
N LYS A 49 7.88 -5.45 20.48
CA LYS A 49 8.01 -6.87 20.81
C LYS A 49 8.29 -7.75 19.58
N PHE A 50 7.92 -7.28 18.40
CA PHE A 50 8.08 -8.00 17.13
C PHE A 50 9.24 -7.48 16.28
N ALA A 51 9.74 -6.27 16.56
CA ALA A 51 10.82 -5.63 15.80
C ALA A 51 12.23 -5.89 16.35
N GLY A 52 12.36 -6.49 17.55
CA GLY A 52 13.64 -6.58 18.29
C GLY A 52 14.83 -7.16 17.51
N ASP A 53 14.59 -8.11 16.61
CA ASP A 53 15.63 -8.75 15.77
C ASP A 53 15.47 -8.49 14.26
N VAL A 54 14.46 -7.70 13.85
CA VAL A 54 14.17 -7.50 12.43
C VAL A 54 15.08 -6.40 11.87
N ARG A 55 16.19 -6.80 11.25
CA ARG A 55 17.11 -5.89 10.57
C ARG A 55 16.60 -5.58 9.17
N MET A 56 16.62 -4.30 8.79
CA MET A 56 16.34 -3.88 7.43
C MET A 56 17.44 -4.42 6.50
N THR A 57 17.09 -5.33 5.60
CA THR A 57 18.01 -5.90 4.60
C THR A 57 17.61 -5.45 3.20
N ALA A 58 18.58 -5.34 2.29
CA ALA A 58 18.29 -4.99 0.90
C ALA A 58 17.31 -5.98 0.24
N ALA A 59 17.45 -7.28 0.54
CA ALA A 59 16.51 -8.31 0.09
C ALA A 59 15.10 -8.09 0.66
N GLY A 60 14.98 -7.80 1.96
CA GLY A 60 13.69 -7.51 2.59
C GLY A 60 12.99 -6.29 1.99
N VAL A 61 13.73 -5.24 1.67
CA VAL A 61 13.20 -4.04 0.99
C VAL A 61 12.73 -4.36 -0.43
N ALA A 62 13.49 -5.15 -1.19
CA ALA A 62 13.10 -5.53 -2.55
C ALA A 62 11.84 -6.41 -2.55
N ILE A 63 11.77 -7.40 -1.66
CA ILE A 63 10.61 -8.28 -1.51
C ILE A 63 9.37 -7.46 -1.09
N GLY A 64 9.52 -6.60 -0.07
CA GLY A 64 8.43 -5.75 0.40
C GLY A 64 7.96 -4.73 -0.64
N LEU A 65 8.85 -4.22 -1.49
CA LEU A 65 8.48 -3.36 -2.61
C LEU A 65 7.60 -4.09 -3.63
N VAL A 66 8.01 -5.30 -4.04
CA VAL A 66 7.24 -6.13 -4.98
C VAL A 66 5.87 -6.46 -4.38
N GLU A 67 5.84 -6.86 -3.11
CA GLU A 67 4.59 -7.15 -2.39
C GLU A 67 3.67 -5.93 -2.35
N ALA A 68 4.18 -4.76 -1.96
CA ALA A 68 3.41 -3.52 -1.90
C ALA A 68 2.83 -3.10 -3.25
N VAL A 69 3.61 -3.21 -4.33
CA VAL A 69 3.18 -2.89 -5.71
C VAL A 69 2.10 -3.87 -6.18
N VAL A 70 2.28 -5.17 -5.96
CA VAL A 70 1.31 -6.20 -6.35
C VAL A 70 0.00 -6.01 -5.58
N TYR A 71 0.06 -5.80 -4.27
CA TYR A 71 -1.13 -5.57 -3.45
C TYR A 71 -1.86 -4.29 -3.86
N ALA A 72 -1.14 -3.19 -4.09
CA ALA A 72 -1.72 -1.95 -4.56
C ALA A 72 -2.40 -2.09 -5.93
N TYR A 73 -1.80 -2.85 -6.85
CA TYR A 73 -2.40 -3.15 -8.15
C TYR A 73 -3.72 -3.92 -7.98
N ILE A 74 -3.70 -5.01 -7.21
CA ILE A 74 -4.88 -5.86 -6.98
C ILE A 74 -6.00 -5.03 -6.32
N VAL A 75 -5.67 -4.32 -5.24
CA VAL A 75 -6.62 -3.48 -4.50
C VAL A 75 -7.16 -2.37 -5.41
N GLY A 76 -6.30 -1.65 -6.13
CA GLY A 76 -6.71 -0.61 -7.07
C GLY A 76 -7.64 -1.15 -8.16
N TRP A 77 -7.35 -2.33 -8.70
CA TRP A 77 -8.22 -2.98 -9.68
C TRP A 77 -9.60 -3.31 -9.10
N ILE A 78 -9.64 -3.87 -7.88
CA ILE A 78 -10.90 -4.17 -7.16
C ILE A 78 -11.69 -2.88 -6.92
N PHE A 79 -11.04 -1.80 -6.46
CA PHE A 79 -11.70 -0.50 -6.25
C PHE A 79 -12.28 0.06 -7.55
N ALA A 80 -11.53 0.03 -8.66
CA ALA A 80 -12.03 0.48 -9.96
C ALA A 80 -13.21 -0.38 -10.46
N TRP A 81 -13.16 -1.70 -10.22
CA TRP A 81 -14.28 -2.60 -10.51
C TRP A 81 -15.52 -2.24 -9.69
N MET A 82 -15.38 -2.11 -8.37
CA MET A 82 -16.47 -1.74 -7.47
C MET A 82 -17.09 -0.39 -7.86
N TYR A 83 -16.27 0.62 -8.15
CA TYR A 83 -16.74 1.94 -8.59
C TYR A 83 -17.55 1.85 -9.88
N THR A 84 -17.07 1.06 -10.84
CA THR A 84 -17.77 0.85 -12.11
C THR A 84 -19.12 0.17 -11.90
N VAL A 85 -19.17 -0.90 -11.08
CA VAL A 85 -20.42 -1.62 -10.75
C VAL A 85 -21.42 -0.70 -10.04
N LEU A 86 -20.97 0.04 -9.03
CA LEU A 86 -21.82 0.94 -8.25
C LEU A 86 -22.34 2.12 -9.09
N SER A 87 -21.49 2.66 -9.98
CA SER A 87 -21.88 3.74 -10.89
C SER A 87 -22.91 3.29 -11.93
N LYS A 88 -22.81 2.05 -12.45
CA LYS A 88 -23.80 1.46 -13.36
C LYS A 88 -25.16 1.27 -12.69
N GLY A 89 -25.19 0.85 -11.42
CA GLY A 89 -26.43 0.72 -10.65
C GLY A 89 -27.19 2.03 -10.42
N LYS A 90 -26.49 3.17 -10.39
CA LYS A 90 -27.10 4.51 -10.20
C LYS A 90 -27.75 5.05 -11.48
N GLN A 91 -27.22 4.67 -12.66
CA GLN A 91 -27.71 5.13 -13.96
C GLN A 91 -28.94 4.35 -14.46
N GLN A 92 -29.24 3.17 -13.89
CA GLN A 92 -30.46 2.40 -14.17
C GLN A 92 -31.66 2.79 -13.30
N ARG A 93 -31.48 3.72 -12.34
CA ARG A 93 -32.54 4.22 -11.44
C ARG A 93 -33.01 5.64 -11.76
N LEU A 94 -32.51 6.24 -12.84
CA LEU A 94 -32.90 7.54 -13.39
C LEU A 94 -33.43 7.34 -14.81
#